data_AF-A0A0P9NIR8-F1
#
_entry.id   AF-A0A0P9NIR8-F1
#
_cell.length_a   1.000
_cell.length_b   1.000
_cell.length_c   1.000
_cell.angle_alpha   90.00
_cell.angle_beta   90.00
_cell.angle_gamma   90.00
#
_symmetry.space_group_name_H-M   'P 1'
#
loop_
_entity.id
_entity.type
_entity.pdbx_description
1 polymer ?
#
loop_
_entity_poly.entity_id
_entity_poly.type
_entity_poly.pdbx_seq_one_letter_code
_entity_poly.pdbx_strand_id
1 'polypeptide(L)'
;MSQPWSPDSWRALPIQQQPHYPDAAHLLKVEQTLASYPPLVFAGEARELRRQFAEVTQGRAFLLQGGDCAESFMEFSAAKIRDTFKVLLQMAIVMTFAAGCPVVK
;
A
#
# COMPACT_ATOMS: atom_id res chain seq x y z
N MET A 1 -3.56 -16.67 26.70
CA MET A 1 -2.19 -16.29 26.30
C MET A 1 -2.25 -15.82 24.85
N SER A 2 -1.59 -14.70 24.56
CA SER A 2 -1.09 -14.34 23.23
C SER A 2 -0.78 -15.51 22.31
N GLN A 3 -1.55 -15.85 21.27
CA GLN A 3 -0.92 -16.66 20.23
C GLN A 3 0.21 -15.82 19.60
N PRO A 4 1.43 -16.37 19.43
CA PRO A 4 2.53 -15.62 18.83
C PRO A 4 2.17 -15.25 17.38
N TRP A 5 2.47 -14.02 17.00
CA TRP A 5 2.20 -13.54 15.64
C TRP A 5 3.07 -14.27 14.61
N SER A 6 2.47 -14.66 13.49
CA SER A 6 3.16 -15.15 12.30
C SER A 6 2.42 -14.66 11.05
N PRO A 7 3.05 -14.65 9.86
CA PRO A 7 2.37 -14.24 8.63
C PRO A 7 1.08 -15.01 8.32
N ASP A 8 0.93 -16.25 8.80
CA ASP A 8 -0.25 -17.09 8.58
C ASP A 8 -1.24 -17.11 9.75
N SER A 9 -0.96 -16.44 10.88
CA SER A 9 -1.83 -16.52 12.07
C SER A 9 -3.24 -15.98 11.84
N TRP A 10 -3.44 -15.12 10.83
CA TRP A 10 -4.75 -14.59 10.46
C TRP A 10 -5.71 -15.66 9.93
N ARG A 11 -5.21 -16.77 9.37
CA ARG A 11 -6.02 -17.84 8.77
C ARG A 11 -6.92 -18.56 9.80
N ALA A 12 -6.61 -18.44 11.09
CA ALA A 12 -7.41 -18.99 12.18
C ALA A 12 -8.47 -18.02 12.73
N LEU A 13 -8.54 -16.80 12.21
CA LEU A 13 -9.46 -15.75 12.66
C LEU A 13 -10.67 -15.63 11.73
N PRO A 14 -11.83 -15.12 12.20
CA PRO A 14 -12.94 -14.79 11.33
C PRO A 14 -12.52 -13.79 10.25
N ILE A 15 -12.86 -14.08 8.99
CA ILE A 15 -12.51 -13.23 7.84
C ILE A 15 -13.74 -12.88 7.02
N GLN A 16 -13.72 -11.70 6.39
CA GLN A 16 -14.77 -11.16 5.54
C GLN A 16 -14.21 -10.84 4.15
N GLN A 17 -15.10 -10.71 3.16
CA GLN A 17 -14.77 -10.30 1.78
C GLN A 17 -13.72 -11.17 1.06
N GLN A 18 -13.57 -12.45 1.46
CA GLN A 18 -12.69 -13.37 0.77
C GLN A 18 -13.41 -14.07 -0.39
N PRO A 19 -12.77 -14.19 -1.56
CA PRO A 19 -13.30 -15.01 -2.63
C PRO A 19 -13.28 -16.50 -2.23
N HIS A 20 -14.25 -17.25 -2.74
CA HIS A 20 -14.24 -18.70 -2.66
C HIS A 20 -13.51 -19.27 -3.88
N TYR A 21 -12.29 -19.76 -3.69
CA TYR A 21 -11.53 -20.42 -4.74
C TYR A 21 -11.97 -21.89 -4.87
N PRO A 22 -12.24 -22.38 -6.09
CA PRO A 22 -12.72 -23.74 -6.29
C PRO A 22 -11.64 -24.82 -6.08
N ASP A 23 -10.35 -24.45 -6.18
CA ASP A 23 -9.22 -25.37 -6.03
C ASP A 23 -8.20 -24.80 -5.03
N ALA A 24 -8.18 -25.40 -3.83
CA ALA A 24 -7.28 -25.01 -2.76
C ALA A 24 -5.82 -25.41 -3.04
N ALA A 25 -5.58 -26.50 -3.78
CA ALA A 25 -4.23 -26.95 -4.11
C ALA A 25 -3.59 -26.01 -5.16
N HIS A 26 -4.38 -25.56 -6.13
CA HIS A 26 -3.94 -24.56 -7.09
C HIS A 26 -3.66 -23.21 -6.41
N LEU A 27 -4.53 -22.76 -5.50
CA LEU A 27 -4.28 -21.54 -4.70
C LEU A 27 -2.94 -21.63 -3.96
N LEU A 28 -2.69 -22.72 -3.25
CA LEU A 28 -1.43 -22.93 -2.52
C LEU A 28 -0.20 -22.85 -3.43
N LYS A 29 -0.29 -23.41 -4.64
CA LYS A 29 0.81 -23.35 -5.63
C LYS A 29 1.09 -21.92 -6.09
N VAL A 30 0.05 -21.10 -6.28
CA VAL A 30 0.19 -19.68 -6.63
C VAL A 30 0.81 -18.90 -5.47
N GLU A 31 0.33 -19.12 -4.24
CA GLU A 31 0.90 -18.50 -3.03
C GLU A 31 2.40 -18.81 -2.87
N GLN A 32 2.81 -20.07 -3.06
CA GLN A 32 4.22 -20.48 -3.03
C GLN A 32 5.07 -19.81 -4.11
N THR A 33 4.51 -19.64 -5.30
CA THR A 33 5.19 -18.96 -6.42
C THR A 33 5.41 -17.49 -6.08
N LEU A 34 4.37 -16.80 -5.62
CA LEU A 34 4.44 -15.38 -5.23
C LEU A 34 5.40 -15.16 -4.05
N ALA A 35 5.45 -16.07 -3.08
CA ALA A 35 6.38 -16.00 -1.95
C ALA A 35 7.86 -16.07 -2.37
N SER A 36 8.16 -16.60 -3.56
CA SER A 36 9.52 -16.68 -4.10
C SER A 36 9.97 -15.43 -4.85
N TYR A 37 9.04 -14.52 -5.18
CA TYR A 37 9.36 -13.32 -5.93
C TYR A 37 10.00 -12.24 -5.05
N PRO A 38 10.80 -11.34 -5.64
CA PRO A 38 11.34 -10.20 -4.91
C PRO A 38 10.23 -9.35 -4.28
N PRO A 39 10.46 -8.76 -3.10
CA PRO A 39 9.51 -7.83 -2.51
C PRO A 39 9.42 -6.54 -3.34
N LEU A 40 8.26 -5.88 -3.29
CA LEU A 40 8.03 -4.61 -3.98
C LEU A 40 8.75 -3.43 -3.30
N VAL A 41 8.97 -3.51 -1.98
CA VAL A 41 9.60 -2.47 -1.17
C VAL A 41 10.58 -3.07 -0.17
N PHE A 42 11.57 -2.28 0.22
CA PHE A 42 12.54 -2.64 1.24
C PHE A 42 12.04 -2.28 2.64
N ALA A 43 12.40 -3.07 3.65
CA ALA A 43 12.02 -2.80 5.03
C ALA A 43 12.54 -1.43 5.56
N GLY A 44 13.62 -0.91 4.97
CA GLY A 44 14.12 0.43 5.26
C GLY A 44 13.16 1.54 4.83
N GLU A 45 12.51 1.39 3.67
CA GLU A 45 11.55 2.35 3.14
C GLU A 45 10.29 2.39 4.01
N ALA A 46 9.81 1.25 4.48
CA ALA A 46 8.68 1.19 5.41
C ALA A 46 8.99 1.87 6.77
N ARG A 47 10.23 1.74 7.27
CA ARG A 47 10.67 2.45 8.48
C ARG A 47 10.77 3.96 8.26
N GLU A 48 11.25 4.39 7.10
CA GLU A 48 11.30 5.80 6.74
C GLU A 48 9.89 6.39 6.60
N LEU A 49 8.96 5.68 5.94
CA LEU A 49 7.54 6.10 5.87
C LEU A 49 6.92 6.22 7.27
N ARG A 50 7.20 5.27 8.17
CA ARG A 50 6.75 5.34 9.56
C ARG A 50 7.32 6.56 10.31
N ARG A 51 8.56 6.95 10.04
CA ARG A 51 9.16 8.18 10.58
C ARG A 51 8.41 9.41 10.08
N GLN A 52 8.07 9.45 8.79
CA GLN A 52 7.28 10.54 8.19
C GLN A 52 5.85 10.58 8.75
N PHE A 53 5.21 9.44 9.00
CA PHE A 53 3.91 9.38 9.67
C PHE A 53 3.95 9.95 11.08
N ALA A 54 5.05 9.76 11.82
CA ALA A 54 5.21 10.38 13.13
C ALA A 54 5.21 11.91 13.07
N GLU A 55 5.77 12.51 12.02
CA GLU A 55 5.68 13.95 11.77
C GLU A 55 4.23 14.39 11.50
N VAL A 56 3.48 13.60 10.71
CA VAL A 56 2.06 13.87 10.43
C VAL A 56 1.23 13.82 11.71
N THR A 57 1.37 12.77 12.53
CA THR A 57 0.62 12.64 13.80
C THR A 57 0.94 13.77 14.78
N GLN A 58 2.15 14.34 14.71
CA GLN A 58 2.55 15.45 15.56
C GLN A 58 2.22 16.83 14.96
N GLY A 59 1.46 16.87 13.85
CA GLY A 59 1.02 18.11 13.20
C GLY A 59 2.12 18.87 12.45
N ARG A 60 3.27 18.23 12.20
CA ARG A 60 4.41 18.82 11.49
C ARG A 60 4.45 18.52 10.00
N ALA A 61 3.56 17.65 9.51
CA ALA A 61 3.41 17.32 8.10
C ALA A 61 1.95 16.94 7.80
N PHE A 62 1.60 16.82 6.52
CA PHE A 62 0.30 16.38 6.05
C PHE A 62 0.44 15.11 5.18
N LEU A 63 -0.52 14.18 5.29
CA LEU A 63 -0.56 12.97 4.46
C LEU A 63 -1.50 13.18 3.27
N LEU A 64 -0.97 13.05 2.06
CA LEU A 64 -1.75 12.95 0.83
C LEU A 64 -1.72 11.50 0.35
N GLN A 65 -2.87 10.82 0.35
CA GLN A 65 -3.02 9.49 -0.21
C GLN A 65 -4.11 9.51 -1.28
N GLY A 66 -3.82 8.98 -2.47
CA GLY A 66 -4.77 8.97 -3.58
C GLY A 66 -4.34 8.07 -4.72
N GLY A 67 -5.29 7.67 -5.56
CA GLY A 67 -5.08 6.75 -6.67
C GLY A 67 -6.40 6.26 -7.27
N ASP A 68 -6.32 5.20 -8.07
CA ASP A 68 -7.49 4.50 -8.60
C ASP A 68 -8.35 3.89 -7.48
N CYS A 69 -9.66 3.80 -7.71
CA CYS A 69 -10.56 3.06 -6.82
C CYS A 69 -10.27 1.55 -6.87
N ALA A 70 -10.02 1.04 -8.07
CA ALA A 70 -9.54 -0.32 -8.33
C ALA A 70 -8.69 -0.30 -9.61
N GLU A 71 -7.48 -0.82 -9.52
CA GLU A 71 -6.61 -0.98 -10.69
C GLU A 71 -7.06 -2.19 -11.53
N SER A 72 -6.86 -2.12 -12.85
CA SER A 72 -7.30 -3.15 -13.80
C SER A 72 -6.20 -3.52 -14.78
N PHE A 73 -6.05 -4.81 -15.08
CA PHE A 73 -5.10 -5.29 -16.08
C PHE A 73 -5.35 -4.72 -17.48
N MET A 74 -6.62 -4.43 -17.82
CA MET A 74 -7.00 -3.84 -19.11
C MET A 74 -6.51 -2.39 -19.27
N GLU A 75 -6.29 -1.69 -18.16
CA GLU A 75 -5.90 -0.28 -18.13
C GLU A 75 -4.43 -0.09 -17.75
N PHE A 76 -3.63 -1.16 -17.84
CA PHE A 76 -2.21 -1.11 -17.50
C PHE A 76 -1.40 -0.38 -18.59
N SER A 77 -1.18 0.93 -18.38
CA SER A 77 -0.38 1.75 -19.27
C SER A 77 0.48 2.76 -18.52
N ALA A 78 1.68 3.01 -19.04
CA ALA A 78 2.58 4.02 -18.50
C ALA A 78 1.97 5.43 -18.51
N ALA A 79 1.10 5.73 -19.50
CA ALA A 79 0.40 7.01 -19.57
C ALA A 79 -0.55 7.19 -18.39
N LYS A 80 -1.38 6.19 -18.07
CA LYS A 80 -2.29 6.23 -16.92
C LYS A 80 -1.53 6.45 -15.61
N ILE A 81 -0.50 5.64 -15.36
CA ILE A 81 0.33 5.74 -14.15
C ILE A 81 0.97 7.13 -14.03
N ARG A 82 1.57 7.63 -15.12
CA ARG A 82 2.20 8.95 -15.17
C ARG A 82 1.21 10.06 -14.87
N ASP A 83 0.02 10.02 -15.46
CA ASP A 83 -0.94 11.11 -15.35
C ASP A 83 -1.59 11.13 -13.95
N THR A 84 -1.86 9.96 -13.34
CA THR A 84 -2.22 9.87 -11.91
C THR A 84 -1.11 10.43 -11.02
N PHE A 85 0.15 10.06 -11.28
CA PHE A 85 1.30 10.56 -10.51
C PHE A 85 1.47 12.09 -10.62
N LYS A 86 1.27 12.66 -11.81
CA LYS A 86 1.30 14.13 -12.02
C LYS A 86 0.27 14.86 -11.18
N VAL A 87 -0.96 14.35 -11.12
CA VAL A 87 -2.02 14.94 -10.30
C VAL A 87 -1.63 14.92 -8.82
N LEU A 88 -1.12 13.78 -8.33
CA LEU A 88 -0.67 13.65 -6.94
C LEU A 88 0.44 14.67 -6.61
N LEU A 89 1.41 14.87 -7.51
CA LEU A 89 2.47 15.86 -7.34
C LEU A 89 1.94 17.30 -7.37
N GLN A 90 1.03 17.62 -8.29
CA GLN A 90 0.41 18.95 -8.39
C GLN A 90 -0.34 19.30 -7.11
N MET A 91 -1.16 18.38 -6.59
CA MET A 91 -1.86 18.55 -5.31
C MET A 91 -0.87 18.74 -4.16
N ALA A 92 0.18 17.92 -4.09
CA ALA A 92 1.17 18.02 -3.02
C ALA A 92 1.90 19.37 -3.01
N ILE A 93 2.24 19.92 -4.18
CA ILE A 93 2.89 21.23 -4.30
C ILE A 93 1.95 22.34 -3.80
N VAL A 94 0.69 22.33 -4.24
CA VAL A 94 -0.31 23.32 -3.81
C VAL A 94 -0.52 23.26 -2.29
N MET A 95 -0.68 22.07 -1.72
CA MET A 95 -0.87 21.90 -0.27
C MET A 95 0.37 22.29 0.53
N THR A 96 1.58 21.95 0.05
CA THR A 96 2.82 22.34 0.73
C THR A 96 2.93 23.86 0.84
N PHE A 97 2.60 24.59 -0.24
CA PHE A 97 2.66 26.05 -0.25
C PHE A 97 1.53 26.68 0.59
N ALA A 98 0.29 26.24 0.40
CA ALA A 98 -0.87 26.85 1.04
C ALA A 98 -0.97 26.55 2.55
N ALA A 99 -0.62 25.32 2.96
CA ALA A 99 -0.65 24.92 4.36
C ALA A 99 0.66 25.21 5.11
N GLY A 100 1.73 25.56 4.40
CA GLY A 100 3.04 25.85 4.99
C GLY A 100 3.70 24.66 5.68
N CYS A 101 3.31 23.42 5.35
CA CYS A 101 3.84 22.21 5.95
C CYS A 101 4.23 21.15 4.89
N PRO A 102 5.24 20.30 5.17
CA PRO A 102 5.61 19.19 4.31
C PRO A 102 4.44 18.24 4.01
N VAL A 103 4.35 17.76 2.77
CA VAL A 103 3.38 16.74 2.36
C VAL A 103 4.06 15.41 2.06
N VAL A 104 3.69 14.39 2.85
CA VAL A 104 3.99 12.96 2.63
C VAL A 104 3.01 12.44 1.57
N LYS A 105 3.53 11.77 0.55
CA LYS A 105 2.79 11.29 -0.63
C LYS A 105 2.90 9.78 -0.70
#